data_AF-A0A7C1T2K9-F1
#
_entry.id   AF-A0A7C1T2K9-F1
#
_cell.length_a   1.000
_cell.length_b   1.000
_cell.length_c   1.000
_cell.angle_alpha   90.00
_cell.angle_beta   90.00
_cell.angle_gamma   90.00
#
_symmetry.space_group_name_H-M   'P 1'
#
loop_
_entity.id
_entity.type
_entity.pdbx_description
1 polymer ?
#
loop_
_entity_poly.entity_id
_entity_poly.type
_entity_poly.pdbx_seq_one_letter_code
_entity_poly.pdbx_strand_id
1 'polypeptide(L)' 'MARHLASISKNLNRQAGLLISRSGKVTHVILGDTKGIFIPSLEDFPLGKKALRGMRLVHTHLGGEPLSDDDLTDLSLL' A
#
# COMPACT_ATOMS: atom_id res chain seq x y z
N MET A 1 -14.23 4.18 -2.84
CA MET A 1 -12.75 4.31 -2.88
C MET A 1 -12.09 3.26 -3.76
N ALA A 2 -12.26 1.95 -3.48
CA ALA A 2 -11.61 0.87 -4.24
C ALA A 2 -11.80 0.95 -5.77
N ARG A 3 -13.03 1.21 -6.25
CA ARG A 3 -13.33 1.37 -7.68
C ARG A 3 -12.50 2.47 -8.36
N HIS A 4 -12.32 3.61 -7.69
CA HIS A 4 -11.54 4.72 -8.24
C HIS A 4 -10.05 4.38 -8.28
N LEU A 5 -9.52 3.77 -7.22
CA LEU A 5 -8.11 3.34 -7.18
C LEU A 5 -7.82 2.31 -8.28
N ALA A 6 -8.69 1.31 -8.44
CA ALA A 6 -8.59 0.33 -9.52
C ALA A 6 -8.69 0.96 -10.92
N SER A 7 -9.59 1.94 -11.11
CA SER A 7 -9.68 2.67 -12.38
C SER A 7 -8.41 3.46 -12.69
N ILE A 8 -7.83 4.15 -11.70
CA ILE A 8 -6.58 4.89 -11.88
C ILE A 8 -5.44 3.93 -12.22
N SER A 9 -5.30 2.85 -11.45
CA SER A 9 -4.29 1.82 -11.68
C SER A 9 -4.37 1.27 -13.10
N LYS A 10 -5.57 0.89 -13.55
CA LYS A 10 -5.80 0.39 -14.91
C LYS A 10 -5.47 1.43 -15.99
N ASN A 11 -5.89 2.68 -15.79
CA ASN A 11 -5.65 3.76 -16.76
C ASN A 11 -4.16 4.09 -16.89
N LEU A 12 -3.41 3.98 -15.79
CA LEU A 12 -1.97 4.24 -15.77
C LEU A 12 -1.12 3.01 -16.10
N ASN A 13 -1.73 1.81 -16.18
CA ASN A 13 -1.05 0.52 -16.28
C ASN A 13 0.04 0.34 -15.21
N ARG A 14 -0.28 0.73 -13.97
CA ARG A 14 0.62 0.72 -12.81
C ARG A 14 -0.15 0.29 -11.57
N GLN A 15 0.47 -0.42 -10.66
CA GLN A 15 -0.11 -0.64 -9.33
C GLN A 15 -0.21 0.70 -8.59
N ALA A 16 -1.35 0.97 -7.96
CA ALA A 16 -1.58 2.15 -7.14
C ALA A 16 -1.84 1.73 -5.70
N GLY A 17 -1.13 2.36 -4.77
CA GLY A 17 -1.16 2.08 -3.33
C GLY A 17 -1.53 3.29 -2.49
N LEU A 18 -2.17 3.06 -1.36
CA LEU A 18 -2.54 4.06 -0.37
C LEU A 18 -2.16 3.56 1.01
N LEU A 19 -1.47 4.39 1.76
CA LEU A 19 -1.24 4.18 3.18
C LEU A 19 -2.23 5.02 3.99
N ILE A 20 -2.91 4.37 4.93
CA ILE A 20 -4.01 4.95 5.70
C ILE A 20 -3.74 4.74 7.18
N SER A 21 -3.77 5.81 7.97
CA SER A 21 -3.62 5.71 9.43
C SER A 21 -4.84 5.03 10.08
N ARG A 22 -4.74 4.66 11.37
CA ARG A 22 -5.90 4.13 12.12
C ARG A 22 -7.09 5.09 12.18
N SER A 23 -6.86 6.40 12.14
CA SER A 23 -7.91 7.42 12.12
C SER A 23 -8.59 7.57 10.74
N GLY A 24 -8.14 6.84 9.72
CA GLY A 24 -8.70 6.89 8.36
C GLY A 24 -8.10 7.97 7.48
N LYS A 25 -7.05 8.67 7.93
CA LYS A 25 -6.34 9.68 7.11
C LYS A 25 -5.43 8.97 6.10
N VAL A 26 -5.55 9.30 4.82
CA VAL A 26 -4.57 8.91 3.80
C VAL A 26 -3.29 9.72 4.04
N THR A 27 -2.18 9.03 4.23
CA THR A 27 -0.88 9.64 4.53
C THR A 27 0.03 9.65 3.30
N HIS A 28 -0.07 8.61 2.46
CA HIS A 28 0.70 8.49 1.24
C HIS A 28 -0.16 7.98 0.09
N VAL A 29 0.16 8.47 -1.11
CA VAL A 29 -0.30 7.94 -2.40
C VAL A 29 0.93 7.43 -3.13
N ILE A 30 0.93 6.16 -3.49
CA ILE A 30 2.07 5.46 -4.07
C ILE A 30 1.69 4.99 -5.46
N LEU A 31 2.53 5.29 -6.45
CA LEU A 31 2.42 4.70 -7.78
C LEU A 31 3.62 3.77 -7.99
N GLY A 32 3.35 2.48 -8.06
CA GLY A 32 4.32 1.42 -8.32
C GLY A 32 4.50 1.17 -9.81
N ASP A 33 5.04 0.03 -10.19
CA ASP A 33 5.13 -0.39 -11.59
C ASP A 33 4.08 -1.48 -11.89
N THR A 34 4.31 -2.30 -12.91
CA THR A 34 3.41 -3.43 -13.23
C THR A 34 3.60 -4.63 -12.31
N LYS A 35 4.69 -4.68 -11.54
CA LYS A 35 5.08 -5.81 -10.69
C LYS A 35 4.77 -5.58 -9.22
N GLY A 36 4.79 -4.33 -8.76
CA GLY A 36 4.56 -4.03 -7.35
C GLY A 36 4.56 -2.55 -7.04
N ILE A 37 4.45 -2.23 -5.75
CA ILE A 37 4.64 -0.88 -5.22
C ILE A 37 5.87 -0.86 -4.31
N PHE A 38 6.50 0.30 -4.17
CA PHE A 38 7.57 0.50 -3.19
C PHE A 38 7.05 1.41 -2.06
N ILE A 39 7.06 0.90 -0.83
CA ILE A 39 6.66 1.66 0.34
C ILE A 39 7.79 2.65 0.70
N PRO A 40 7.53 3.97 0.73
CA PRO A 40 8.55 4.95 1.11
C PRO A 40 8.91 4.83 2.59
N SER A 41 9.98 5.51 3.01
CA SER A 41 10.35 5.62 4.42
C SER A 41 9.17 6.11 5.26
N LEU A 42 8.90 5.43 6.37
CA LEU A 42 7.79 5.71 7.29
C LEU A 42 8.29 6.34 8.59
N GLU A 43 9.14 7.36 8.48
CA GLU A 43 9.76 8.05 9.63
C GLU A 43 8.73 8.67 10.58
N ASP A 44 7.62 9.20 10.05
CA ASP A 44 6.50 9.74 10.83
C ASP A 44 5.67 8.64 11.54
N PHE A 45 5.91 7.37 11.20
CA PHE A 45 5.21 6.20 11.75
C PHE A 45 6.21 5.18 12.29
N PRO A 46 6.99 5.52 13.34
CA PRO A 46 8.05 4.65 13.83
C PRO A 46 7.49 3.38 14.47
N LEU A 47 8.16 2.26 14.19
CA LEU A 47 7.91 0.98 14.84
C LEU A 47 8.48 1.04 16.27
N GLY A 48 7.69 1.53 17.22
CA GLY A 48 8.07 1.58 18.64
C GLY A 48 8.05 0.18 19.29
N LYS A 49 7.59 0.08 20.54
CA LYS A 49 7.42 -1.22 21.23
C LYS A 49 6.28 -2.11 20.67
N LYS A 50 5.66 -1.71 19.56
CA LYS A 50 4.50 -2.40 18.96
C LYS A 50 4.98 -3.24 17.78
N ALA A 51 4.28 -4.33 17.51
CA ALA A 51 4.57 -5.20 16.36
C ALA A 51 4.28 -4.54 15.00
N LEU A 52 3.43 -3.51 14.97
CA LEU A 52 2.90 -2.87 13.77
C LEU A 52 2.88 -1.34 13.93
N ARG A 53 3.04 -0.59 12.83
CA ARG A 53 3.03 0.90 12.81
C ARG A 53 1.63 1.50 12.92
N GLY A 54 0.58 0.69 12.88
CA GLY A 54 -0.80 1.16 12.96
C GLY A 54 -1.26 1.84 11.67
N MET A 55 -0.82 1.31 10.54
CA MET A 55 -1.20 1.71 9.21
C MET A 55 -2.00 0.61 8.53
N ARG A 56 -2.66 0.97 7.43
CA ARG A 56 -3.32 0.05 6.52
C ARG A 56 -2.79 0.34 5.13
N LEU A 57 -2.32 -0.68 4.44
CA LEU A 57 -2.00 -0.60 3.02
C LEU A 57 -3.21 -1.08 2.22
N VAL A 58 -3.59 -0.28 1.22
CA VAL A 58 -4.52 -0.68 0.17
C VAL A 58 -3.82 -0.45 -1.15
N HIS A 59 -3.59 -1.51 -1.91
CA HIS A 59 -2.99 -1.40 -3.24
C HIS A 59 -3.70 -2.32 -4.24
N THR A 60 -3.43 -2.11 -5.52
CA THR A 60 -4.05 -2.83 -6.63
C THR A 60 -3.05 -3.77 -7.27
N HIS A 61 -3.49 -4.98 -7.58
CA HIS A 61 -2.81 -5.90 -8.48
C HIS A 61 -3.41 -5.79 -9.89
N LEU A 62 -2.57 -5.66 -10.91
CA LEU A 62 -3.02 -5.49 -12.30
C LEU A 62 -3.48 -6.80 -12.94
N GLY A 63 -2.87 -7.92 -12.57
CA GLY A 63 -3.15 -9.24 -13.12
C GLY A 63 -4.18 -10.04 -12.31
N GLY A 64 -4.65 -9.52 -11.18
CA GLY A 64 -5.53 -10.25 -10.26
C GLY A 64 -4.81 -11.37 -9.52
N GLU A 65 -3.49 -11.31 -9.43
CA GLU A 65 -2.67 -12.19 -8.62
C GLU A 65 -3.03 -12.08 -7.12
N PRO A 66 -2.84 -13.16 -6.34
CA PRO A 66 -2.95 -13.08 -4.88
C PRO A 66 -1.80 -12.25 -4.30
N LEU A 67 -1.87 -11.98 -2.99
CA LEU A 67 -0.77 -11.36 -2.25
C LEU A 67 0.52 -12.15 -2.45
N SER A 68 1.59 -11.44 -2.79
CA SER A 68 2.94 -11.99 -2.89
C SER A 68 3.61 -12.06 -1.51
N ASP A 69 4.73 -12.77 -1.43
CA ASP A 69 5.55 -12.81 -0.20
C ASP A 69 6.10 -11.43 0.17
N ASP A 70 6.37 -10.57 -0.84
CA ASP A 70 6.77 -9.18 -0.62
C ASP A 70 5.62 -8.38 0.01
N ASP A 71 4.38 -8.56 -0.47
CA ASP A 71 3.20 -7.90 0.11
C ASP A 71 2.98 -8.34 1.57
N LEU A 72 3.14 -9.63 1.87
CA LEU A 72 3.04 -10.15 3.22
C LEU A 72 4.15 -9.61 4.13
N THR A 73 5.37 -9.50 3.61
CA THR A 73 6.51 -8.92 4.31
C THR A 73 6.26 -7.46 4.66
N ASP A 74 5.79 -6.67 3.70
CA ASP A 74 5.42 -5.27 3.91
C ASP A 74 4.31 -5.14 4.97
N LEU A 75 3.24 -5.91 4.83
CA LEU A 75 2.11 -5.90 5.78
C LEU A 75 2.51 -6.30 7.20
N SER A 76 3.57 -7.10 7.37
CA SER A 76 4.06 -7.50 8.70
C SER A 76 4.69 -6.35 9.51
N LEU A 77 4.97 -5.21 8.87
CA LEU A 77 5.63 -4.05 9.48
C LEU A 77 4.74 -2.80 9.55
N LEU A 78 3.49 -2.85 9.07
CA LEU A 78 2.59 -1.69 8.93
C LEU A 78 1.58 -1.51 10.05
#